data_AF-A0A836X2E3-F1
#
_entry.id   AF-A0A836X2E3-F1
#
_cell.length_a   1.000
_cell.length_b   1.000
_cell.length_c   1.000
_cell.angle_alpha   90.00
_cell.angle_beta   90.00
_cell.angle_gamma   90.00
#
_symmetry.space_group_name_H-M   'P 1'
#
loop_
_entity.id
_entity.type
_entity.pdbx_description
1 polymer ?
#
loop_
_entity_poly.entity_id
_entity_poly.type
_entity_poly.pdbx_seq_one_letter_code
_entity_poly.pdbx_strand_id
1 'polypeptide(L)'
;MREGVRFYVASGRRDSTAQEEVAYLQSLVQKTGAHAVKFRVGGRMSANADASPGRTESLIQLAREKLGERIDLHADANSSYDPPQAIEIGRRLEDVGAVYFEEPCPFDHLEDTKRV
;
A
#
# COMPACT_ATOMS: atom_id res chain seq x y z
N MET A 1 -9.50 30.77 -3.89
CA MET A 1 -8.20 30.30 -3.37
C MET A 1 -8.43 29.01 -2.59
N ARG A 2 -7.47 28.07 -2.56
CA ARG A 2 -7.55 26.90 -1.65
C ARG A 2 -6.95 27.31 -0.30
N GLU A 3 -7.67 27.04 0.78
CA GLU A 3 -7.25 27.38 2.16
C GLU A 3 -6.34 26.32 2.81
N GLY A 4 -6.13 25.17 2.15
CA GLY A 4 -5.26 24.10 2.61
C GLY A 4 -5.05 23.01 1.56
N VAL A 5 -4.14 22.07 1.88
CA VAL A 5 -3.81 20.92 1.04
C VAL A 5 -4.04 19.65 1.85
N ARG A 6 -4.79 18.70 1.28
CA ARG A 6 -4.94 17.36 1.87
C ARG A 6 -3.60 16.62 1.78
N PHE A 7 -3.27 15.88 2.84
CA PHE A 7 -2.07 15.07 2.91
C PHE A 7 -2.42 13.63 3.31
N TYR A 8 -1.51 12.73 3.01
CA TYR A 8 -1.52 11.35 3.51
C TYR A 8 -0.32 11.16 4.44
N VAL A 9 -0.44 10.26 5.41
CA VAL A 9 0.71 9.79 6.19
C VAL A 9 1.26 8.52 5.56
N ALA A 10 2.58 8.38 5.53
CA ALA A 10 3.22 7.24 4.85
C ALA A 10 4.16 6.52 5.80
N SER A 11 4.21 5.20 5.65
CA SER A 11 5.26 4.37 6.24
C SER A 11 6.11 3.76 5.13
N GLY A 12 7.43 3.70 5.39
CA GLY A 12 8.41 3.07 4.51
C GLY A 12 8.78 1.64 4.94
N ARG A 13 8.17 1.14 6.01
CA ARG A 13 8.60 -0.08 6.68
C ARG A 13 8.15 -1.35 5.96
N ARG A 14 9.04 -2.34 5.97
CA ARG A 14 8.84 -3.71 5.48
C ARG A 14 9.34 -4.75 6.48
N ASP A 15 10.04 -4.30 7.53
CA ASP A 15 10.58 -5.06 8.65
C ASP A 15 9.53 -5.34 9.75
N SER A 16 8.34 -4.74 9.63
CA SER A 16 7.20 -4.89 10.53
C SER A 16 6.26 -6.01 10.08
N THR A 17 5.58 -6.65 11.03
CA THR A 17 4.39 -7.45 10.74
C THR A 17 3.24 -6.56 10.25
N ALA A 18 2.21 -7.16 9.63
CA ALA A 18 1.01 -6.43 9.23
C ALA A 18 0.33 -5.70 10.41
N GLN A 19 0.27 -6.36 11.57
CA GLN A 19 -0.33 -5.84 12.79
C GLN A 19 0.41 -4.62 13.33
N GLU A 20 1.74 -4.69 13.40
CA GLU A 20 2.59 -3.58 13.84
C GLU A 20 2.49 -2.40 12.88
N GLU A 21 2.46 -2.67 11.58
CA GLU A 21 2.38 -1.64 10.55
C GLU A 21 1.05 -0.88 10.61
N VAL A 22 -0.06 -1.60 10.70
CA VAL A 22 -1.40 -0.99 10.80
C VAL A 22 -1.57 -0.23 12.10
N ALA A 23 -1.09 -0.76 13.23
CA ALA A 23 -1.13 -0.05 14.51
C ALA A 23 -0.32 1.25 14.46
N TYR A 24 0.85 1.23 13.80
CA TYR A 24 1.67 2.42 13.61
C TYR A 24 0.95 3.48 12.75
N LEU A 25 0.39 3.09 11.59
CA LEU A 25 -0.36 3.98 10.72
C LEU A 25 -1.60 4.55 11.41
N GLN A 26 -2.33 3.73 12.17
CA GLN A 26 -3.46 4.18 12.96
C GLN A 26 -3.04 5.26 13.98
N SER A 27 -1.89 5.09 14.62
CA SER A 27 -1.35 6.10 15.54
C SER A 27 -1.00 7.41 14.84
N LEU A 28 -0.51 7.36 13.59
CA LEU A 28 -0.23 8.55 12.80
C LEU A 28 -1.51 9.26 12.39
N VAL A 29 -2.53 8.53 11.94
CA VAL A 29 -3.85 9.08 11.63
C VAL A 29 -4.45 9.79 12.83
N GLN A 30 -4.43 9.16 14.01
CA GLN A 30 -4.94 9.77 15.25
C GLN A 30 -4.21 11.05 15.66
N LYS A 31 -2.88 11.08 15.49
CA LYS A 31 -2.05 12.25 15.84
C LYS A 31 -2.19 13.41 14.86
N THR A 32 -2.44 13.12 13.59
CA THR A 32 -2.36 14.11 12.51
C THR A 32 -3.72 14.52 11.95
N GLY A 33 -4.77 13.72 12.16
CA GLY A 33 -6.06 13.90 11.49
C GLY A 33 -6.01 13.60 9.99
N ALA A 34 -5.00 12.86 9.52
CA ALA A 34 -4.90 12.51 8.10
C ALA A 34 -6.10 11.67 7.63
N HIS A 35 -6.54 11.93 6.40
CA HIS A 35 -7.63 11.21 5.76
C HIS A 35 -7.16 10.12 4.80
N ALA A 36 -5.85 9.90 4.71
CA ALA A 36 -5.23 8.97 3.79
C ALA A 36 -3.94 8.40 4.37
N VAL A 37 -3.62 7.16 4.01
CA VAL A 37 -2.36 6.49 4.37
C VAL A 37 -1.67 5.90 3.16
N LYS A 38 -0.34 5.75 3.21
CA LYS A 38 0.43 4.93 2.27
C LYS A 38 1.24 3.86 3.00
N PHE A 39 1.11 2.60 2.57
CA PHE A 39 1.87 1.47 3.10
C PHE A 39 2.58 0.67 2.01
N ARG A 40 3.51 -0.18 2.43
CA ARG A 40 4.38 -0.96 1.54
C ARG A 40 3.89 -2.38 1.37
N VAL A 41 3.66 -2.78 0.13
CA VAL A 41 3.41 -4.16 -0.28
C VAL A 41 4.65 -4.74 -0.94
N GLY A 42 4.76 -6.07 -0.93
CA GLY A 42 5.87 -6.81 -1.50
C GLY A 42 7.23 -6.52 -0.85
N GLY A 43 8.24 -7.25 -1.30
CA GLY A 43 9.65 -6.91 -1.08
C GLY A 43 10.11 -5.87 -2.10
N ARG A 44 10.86 -4.85 -1.66
CA ARG A 44 11.39 -3.81 -2.56
C ARG A 44 12.29 -4.44 -3.62
N MET A 45 11.97 -4.25 -4.90
CA MET A 45 12.73 -4.80 -6.04
C MET A 45 13.02 -6.30 -5.90
N SER A 46 12.04 -7.07 -5.43
CA SER A 46 12.27 -8.43 -4.93
C SER A 46 11.72 -9.55 -5.82
N ALA A 47 11.38 -9.26 -7.08
CA ALA A 47 10.94 -10.25 -8.07
C ALA A 47 9.81 -11.17 -7.55
N ASN A 48 8.65 -10.57 -7.26
CA ASN A 48 7.44 -11.15 -6.67
C ASN A 48 7.55 -11.59 -5.21
N ALA A 49 8.74 -11.68 -4.63
CA ALA A 49 8.86 -12.05 -3.23
C ALA A 49 8.32 -10.95 -2.31
N ASP A 50 7.57 -11.36 -1.29
CA ASP A 50 7.10 -10.47 -0.23
C ASP A 50 8.24 -10.16 0.77
N ALA A 51 8.08 -9.13 1.59
CA ALA A 51 9.04 -8.80 2.64
C ALA A 51 9.13 -9.88 3.73
N SER A 52 8.02 -10.57 3.98
CA SER A 52 7.94 -11.81 4.74
C SER A 52 6.72 -12.61 4.26
N PRO A 53 6.69 -13.95 4.39
CA PRO A 53 5.61 -14.76 3.83
C PRO A 53 4.20 -14.30 4.26
N GLY A 54 3.34 -14.00 3.29
CA GLY A 54 1.93 -13.65 3.51
C GLY A 54 1.66 -12.27 4.14
N ARG A 55 2.67 -11.40 4.18
CA ARG A 55 2.56 -10.07 4.82
C ARG A 55 1.66 -9.15 4.03
N THR A 56 1.79 -9.13 2.71
CA THR A 56 1.06 -8.24 1.81
C THR A 56 -0.44 -8.47 1.91
N GLU A 57 -0.89 -9.72 1.80
CA GLU A 57 -2.31 -10.07 1.89
C GLU A 57 -2.88 -9.72 3.27
N SER A 58 -2.13 -10.04 4.33
CA SER A 58 -2.51 -9.72 5.71
C SER A 58 -2.60 -8.21 5.94
N LEU A 59 -1.66 -7.44 5.38
CA LEU A 59 -1.59 -6.00 5.53
C LEU A 59 -2.75 -5.29 4.84
N ILE A 60 -3.07 -5.67 3.60
CA ILE A 60 -4.16 -5.08 2.81
C ILE A 60 -5.49 -5.24 3.55
N GLN A 61 -5.81 -6.46 3.97
CA GLN A 61 -7.05 -6.76 4.68
C GLN A 61 -7.12 -6.01 6.03
N LEU A 62 -6.05 -6.13 6.83
CA LEU A 62 -6.03 -5.54 8.18
C LEU A 62 -6.05 -4.01 8.15
N ALA A 63 -5.43 -3.38 7.14
CA ALA A 63 -5.44 -1.93 6.98
C ALA A 63 -6.87 -1.41 6.86
N ARG A 64 -7.71 -2.02 6.01
CA ARG A 64 -9.12 -1.62 5.88
C ARG A 64 -9.89 -1.87 7.17
N GLU A 65 -9.76 -3.05 7.77
CA GLU A 65 -10.47 -3.41 9.00
C GLU A 65 -10.19 -2.44 10.16
N LYS A 66 -8.96 -1.95 10.29
CA LYS A 66 -8.54 -1.12 11.45
C LYS A 66 -8.59 0.38 11.20
N LEU A 67 -8.33 0.83 9.97
CA LEU A 67 -8.37 2.26 9.63
C LEU A 67 -9.78 2.71 9.26
N GLY A 68 -10.65 1.79 8.88
CA GLY A 68 -12.06 2.03 8.57
C GLY A 68 -12.28 2.67 7.20
N GLU A 69 -13.53 2.77 6.78
CA GLU A 69 -13.96 3.20 5.44
C GLU A 69 -13.64 4.66 5.09
N ARG A 70 -13.35 5.50 6.10
CA ARG A 70 -13.13 6.94 5.89
C ARG A 70 -11.69 7.31 5.55
N ILE A 71 -10.78 6.34 5.59
CA ILE A 71 -9.36 6.53 5.28
C ILE A 71 -9.09 5.99 3.89
N ASP A 72 -8.56 6.85 3.03
CA ASP A 72 -8.07 6.46 1.71
C ASP A 72 -6.80 5.60 1.89
N LEU A 73 -6.78 4.43 1.25
CA LEU A 73 -5.65 3.51 1.31
C LEU A 73 -4.83 3.63 0.03
N HIS A 74 -3.54 3.93 0.16
CA HIS A 74 -2.56 3.86 -0.91
C HIS A 74 -1.57 2.72 -0.62
N ALA A 75 -1.20 1.98 -1.66
CA ALA A 75 -0.17 0.96 -1.59
C ALA A 75 0.97 1.29 -2.55
N ASP A 76 2.19 0.90 -2.19
CA ASP A 76 3.39 1.13 -2.98
C ASP A 76 4.25 -0.14 -2.97
N ALA A 77 4.45 -0.74 -4.15
CA ALA A 77 5.17 -2.00 -4.30
C ALA A 77 6.69 -1.80 -4.44
N ASN A 78 7.14 -0.62 -4.86
CA ASN A 78 8.55 -0.35 -5.19
C ASN A 78 9.15 -1.43 -6.10
N SER A 79 8.58 -1.57 -7.30
CA SER A 79 9.13 -2.45 -8.34
C SER A 79 9.15 -3.92 -7.95
N SER A 80 8.20 -4.37 -7.11
CA SER A 80 8.21 -5.74 -6.59
C SER A 80 7.76 -6.76 -7.63
N TYR A 81 6.75 -6.44 -8.43
CA TYR A 81 5.95 -7.45 -9.12
C TYR A 81 6.15 -7.47 -10.63
N ASP A 82 6.01 -8.64 -11.24
CA ASP A 82 5.65 -8.74 -12.66
C ASP A 82 4.16 -8.41 -12.88
N PRO A 83 3.69 -8.22 -14.13
CA PRO A 83 2.30 -7.86 -14.37
C PRO A 83 1.26 -8.86 -13.83
N PRO A 84 1.42 -10.20 -13.98
CA PRO A 84 0.50 -11.16 -13.38
C PRO A 84 0.34 -10.99 -11.86
N GLN A 85 1.45 -10.91 -11.11
CA GLN A 85 1.40 -10.74 -9.65
C GLN A 85 0.88 -9.36 -9.27
N ALA A 86 1.26 -8.31 -10.01
CA ALA A 86 0.76 -6.96 -9.80
C ALA A 86 -0.77 -6.89 -9.96
N ILE A 87 -1.32 -7.52 -10.99
CA ILE A 87 -2.78 -7.56 -11.22
C ILE A 87 -3.47 -8.29 -10.07
N GLU A 88 -2.93 -9.40 -9.57
CA GLU A 88 -3.49 -10.11 -8.41
C GLU A 88 -3.53 -9.21 -7.17
N ILE A 89 -2.43 -8.54 -6.85
CA ILE A 89 -2.37 -7.60 -5.72
C ILE A 89 -3.29 -6.40 -5.94
N GLY A 90 -3.38 -5.91 -7.18
CA GLY A 90 -4.30 -4.86 -7.58
C GLY A 90 -5.76 -5.22 -7.29
N ARG A 91 -6.20 -6.44 -7.63
CA ARG A 91 -7.56 -6.92 -7.29
C ARG A 91 -7.80 -6.96 -5.78
N ARG A 92 -6.83 -7.42 -4.99
CA ARG A 92 -6.95 -7.40 -3.52
C ARG A 92 -7.05 -5.98 -2.96
N LEU A 93 -6.34 -5.03 -3.56
CA LEU A 93 -6.43 -3.61 -3.22
C LEU A 93 -7.80 -3.03 -3.59
N GLU A 94 -8.34 -3.38 -4.76
CA GLU A 94 -9.72 -3.02 -5.17
C GLU A 94 -10.76 -3.58 -4.19
N ASP A 95 -10.63 -4.85 -3.77
CA ASP A 95 -11.56 -5.51 -2.84
C ASP A 95 -11.70 -4.77 -1.50
N VAL A 96 -10.64 -4.08 -1.07
CA VAL A 96 -10.64 -3.26 0.16
C VAL A 96 -10.84 -1.76 -0.12
N GLY A 97 -11.16 -1.37 -1.34
CA GLY A 97 -11.38 0.02 -1.73
C GLY A 97 -10.14 0.90 -1.60
N ALA A 98 -8.94 0.37 -1.84
CA ALA A 98 -7.75 1.19 -1.98
C ALA A 98 -7.84 2.02 -3.26
N VAL A 99 -7.35 3.26 -3.20
CA VAL A 99 -7.57 4.27 -4.26
C VAL A 99 -6.32 4.54 -5.08
N TYR A 100 -5.18 3.97 -4.69
CA TYR A 100 -3.92 4.18 -5.40
C TYR A 100 -2.96 3.00 -5.21
N PHE A 101 -2.42 2.50 -6.33
CA PHE A 101 -1.40 1.47 -6.37
C PHE A 101 -0.16 2.00 -7.11
N GLU A 102 0.88 2.33 -6.35
CA GLU A 102 2.10 2.98 -6.82
C GLU A 102 3.17 1.96 -7.18
N GLU A 103 3.79 2.18 -8.35
CA GLU A 103 4.96 1.43 -8.83
C GLU A 103 4.83 -0.10 -8.70
N PRO A 104 3.78 -0.72 -9.28
CA PRO A 104 3.53 -2.14 -9.15
C PRO A 104 4.67 -2.99 -9.72
N CYS A 105 5.19 -2.57 -10.88
CA CYS A 105 6.22 -3.23 -11.67
C CYS A 105 7.55 -2.46 -11.64
N PRO A 106 8.67 -3.05 -12.09
CA PRO A 106 9.94 -2.33 -12.26
C PRO A 106 9.73 -0.97 -12.92
N PHE A 107 10.19 0.10 -12.26
CA PHE A 107 9.92 1.48 -12.66
C PHE A 107 10.42 1.81 -14.08
N ASP A 108 11.42 1.07 -14.57
CA ASP A 108 11.99 1.17 -15.92
C ASP A 108 11.28 0.28 -16.96
N HIS A 109 10.33 -0.55 -16.54
CA HIS A 109 9.48 -1.37 -17.40
C HIS A 109 8.11 -0.71 -17.62
N LEU A 110 8.09 0.33 -18.46
CA LEU A 110 6.87 1.12 -18.70
C LEU A 110 5.71 0.29 -19.29
N GLU A 111 6.00 -0.65 -20.19
CA GLU A 111 4.97 -1.51 -20.79
C GLU A 111 4.39 -2.53 -19.80
N ASP A 112 5.17 -2.95 -18.79
CA ASP A 112 4.65 -3.82 -17.73
C ASP A 112 3.67 -3.04 -16.84
N THR A 113 4.04 -1.82 -16.42
CA THR A 113 3.16 -0.97 -15.61
C THR A 113 1.87 -0.60 -16.37
N LYS A 114 1.94 -0.38 -17.68
CA LYS A 114 0.77 -0.09 -18.52
C LYS A 114 -0.25 -1.24 -18.61
N ARG A 115 0.18 -2.48 -18.37
CA ARG A 115 -0.68 -3.68 -18.43
C ARG A 115 -1.46 -3.92 -17.14
N VAL A 116 -1.02 -3.33 -16.04
CA VAL A 116 -1.65 -3.39 -14.71
C VAL A 116 -2.77 -2.37 -14.64
#